data_AF-A0A2S9GB72-F1
#
_entry.id   AF-A0A2S9GB72-F1
#
_cell.length_a   1.000
_cell.length_b   1.000
_cell.length_c   1.000
_cell.angle_alpha   90.00
_cell.angle_beta   90.00
_cell.angle_gamma   90.00
#
_symmetry.space_group_name_H-M   'P 1'
#
loop_
_entity.id
_entity.type
_entity.pdbx_description
1 polymer ?
#
loop_
_entity_poly.entity_id
_entity_poly.type
_entity_poly.pdbx_seq_one_letter_code
_entity_poly.pdbx_strand_id
1 'polypeptide(L)'
;VVEAWTGIPAGRMLEGETAKLLRMEQELGKRVIGQTKAVQAVSDAVRRSRAGVADPNRPTGSFMFLGPTGVGKTELAKALAEFL
;
A
#
# COMPACT_ATOMS: atom_id res chain seq x y z
N VAL A 1 -20.64 -11.46 -1.08
CA VAL A 1 -21.43 -10.46 -0.31
C VAL A 1 -21.36 -9.08 -0.96
N VAL A 2 -20.18 -8.48 -1.17
CA VAL A 2 -20.04 -7.16 -1.83
C VAL A 2 -20.50 -7.18 -3.30
N GLU A 3 -20.10 -8.19 -4.08
CA GLU A 3 -20.53 -8.38 -5.49
C GLU A 3 -22.06 -8.48 -5.64
N ALA A 4 -22.74 -9.12 -4.68
CA ALA A 4 -24.19 -9.29 -4.70
C ALA A 4 -24.96 -7.99 -4.40
N TRP A 5 -24.31 -6.98 -3.79
CA TRP A 5 -24.93 -5.71 -3.45
C TRP A 5 -24.60 -4.60 -4.45
N THR A 6 -23.41 -4.62 -5.05
CA THR A 6 -22.96 -3.58 -6.00
C THR A 6 -23.21 -3.96 -7.46
N GLY A 7 -23.45 -5.24 -7.76
CA GLY A 7 -23.55 -5.74 -9.13
C GLY A 7 -22.25 -5.66 -9.94
N ILE A 8 -21.14 -5.29 -9.28
CA ILE A 8 -19.81 -5.22 -9.89
C ILE A 8 -19.16 -6.60 -9.70
N PRO A 9 -18.79 -7.30 -10.79
CA PRO A 9 -18.12 -8.59 -10.68
C PRO A 9 -16.87 -8.49 -9.81
N ALA A 10 -16.66 -9.47 -8.91
CA ALA A 10 -15.52 -9.47 -8.00
C ALA A 10 -14.18 -9.35 -8.75
N GLY A 11 -14.08 -9.96 -9.95
CA GLY A 11 -12.93 -9.82 -10.84
C GLY A 11 -12.66 -8.37 -11.28
N ARG A 12 -13.69 -7.59 -11.65
CA ARG A 12 -13.51 -6.16 -12.00
C ARG A 12 -13.09 -5.32 -10.80
N MET A 13 -13.57 -5.65 -9.60
CA MET A 13 -13.14 -4.96 -8.37
C MET A 13 -11.65 -5.24 -8.08
N LEU A 14 -11.21 -6.49 -8.23
CA LEU A 14 -9.82 -6.90 -8.07
C LEU A 14 -8.89 -6.29 -9.13
N GLU A 15 -9.34 -6.16 -10.38
CA GLU A 15 -8.59 -5.45 -11.43
C GLU A 15 -8.39 -3.97 -11.07
N GLY A 16 -9.44 -3.29 -10.61
CA GLY A 16 -9.37 -1.89 -10.17
C GLY A 16 -8.43 -1.70 -8.97
N GLU A 17 -8.48 -2.61 -8.00
CA GLU A 17 -7.56 -2.62 -6.86
C GLU A 17 -6.11 -2.84 -7.30
N THR A 18 -5.87 -3.78 -8.22
CA THR A 18 -4.52 -4.03 -8.77
C THR A 18 -3.97 -2.80 -9.49
N ALA A 19 -4.78 -2.16 -10.33
CA ALA A 19 -4.40 -0.93 -11.02
C ALA A 19 -4.15 0.25 -10.06
N LYS A 20 -4.85 0.29 -8.91
CA LYS A 20 -4.57 1.24 -7.82
C LYS A 20 -3.19 0.96 -7.22
N LEU A 21 -2.89 -0.30 -6.87
CA LEU A 21 -1.61 -0.69 -6.24
C LEU A 21 -0.38 -0.47 -7.14
N LEU A 22 -0.52 -0.58 -8.47
CA LEU A 22 0.55 -0.29 -9.42
C LEU A 22 0.99 1.19 -9.41
N ARG A 23 0.14 2.09 -8.90
CA ARG A 23 0.43 3.53 -8.78
C ARG A 23 0.78 3.95 -7.36
N MET A 24 0.93 3.00 -6.42
CA MET A 24 1.09 3.31 -5.00
C MET A 24 2.29 4.23 -4.73
N GLU A 25 3.46 3.96 -5.31
CA GLU A 25 4.64 4.81 -5.11
C GLU A 25 4.43 6.22 -5.60
N GLN A 26 3.75 6.37 -6.73
CA GLN A 26 3.43 7.69 -7.28
C GLN A 26 2.47 8.44 -6.35
N GLU A 27 1.43 7.78 -5.85
CA GLU A 27 0.44 8.39 -4.97
C GLU A 27 1.03 8.76 -3.60
N LEU A 28 1.79 7.86 -2.98
CA LEU A 28 2.50 8.15 -1.72
C LEU A 28 3.58 9.22 -1.92
N GLY A 29 4.26 9.19 -3.06
CA GLY A 29 5.28 10.16 -3.46
C GLY A 29 4.77 11.58 -3.66
N LYS A 30 3.45 11.80 -3.82
CA LYS A 30 2.87 13.16 -3.83
C LYS A 30 2.99 13.87 -2.48
N ARG A 31 3.06 13.10 -1.37
CA ARG A 31 3.13 13.62 0.01
C ARG A 31 4.48 13.37 0.66
N VAL A 32 5.08 12.21 0.40
CA VAL A 32 6.33 11.78 1.04
C VAL A 32 7.50 12.03 0.09
N ILE A 33 8.03 13.26 0.13
CA ILE A 33 9.10 13.71 -0.76
C ILE A 33 10.48 13.22 -0.26
N GLY A 34 11.30 12.71 -1.18
CA GLY A 34 12.70 12.34 -0.90
C GLY A 34 12.91 11.00 -0.17
N GLN A 35 11.85 10.25 0.14
CA GLN A 35 11.92 8.96 0.83
C GLN A 35 11.62 7.75 -0.08
N THR A 36 12.13 7.78 -1.32
CA THR A 36 11.81 6.77 -2.35
C THR A 36 12.02 5.33 -1.88
N LYS A 37 13.12 5.05 -1.16
CA LYS A 37 13.41 3.70 -0.66
C LYS A 37 12.37 3.21 0.36
N ALA A 38 11.93 4.08 1.26
CA ALA A 38 10.93 3.72 2.27
C ALA A 38 9.55 3.48 1.61
N VAL A 39 9.18 4.36 0.67
CA VAL A 39 7.94 4.22 -0.12
C VAL A 39 7.94 2.92 -0.92
N GLN A 40 9.05 2.59 -1.59
CA GLN A 40 9.19 1.36 -2.37
C GLN A 40 9.08 0.11 -1.49
N ALA A 41 9.80 0.07 -0.36
CA ALA A 41 9.76 -1.07 0.56
C ALA A 41 8.35 -1.36 1.11
N VAL A 42 7.59 -0.31 1.42
CA VAL A 42 6.19 -0.43 1.84
C VAL A 42 5.32 -0.95 0.70
N SER A 43 5.48 -0.37 -0.50
CA SER A 43 4.67 -0.72 -1.68
C SER A 43 4.88 -2.17 -2.11
N ASP A 44 6.12 -2.66 -2.05
CA ASP A 44 6.47 -4.05 -2.35
C ASP A 44 5.84 -5.04 -1.36
N ALA A 45 5.80 -4.71 -0.06
CA ALA A 45 5.17 -5.57 0.92
C ALA A 45 3.65 -5.67 0.71
N VAL A 46 2.99 -4.53 0.43
CA VAL A 46 1.55 -4.53 0.15
C VAL A 46 1.24 -5.33 -1.11
N ARG A 47 2.01 -5.15 -2.20
CA ARG A 47 1.81 -5.91 -3.44
C ARG A 47 2.02 -7.41 -3.23
N ARG A 48 3.04 -7.85 -2.48
CA ARG A 48 3.25 -9.27 -2.17
C ARG A 48 2.09 -9.87 -1.38
N SER A 49 1.57 -9.14 -0.39
CA SER A 49 0.40 -9.58 0.38
C SER A 49 -0.83 -9.71 -0.51
N ARG A 50 -1.09 -8.71 -1.37
CA ARG A 50 -2.24 -8.71 -2.29
C ARG A 50 -2.15 -9.76 -3.39
N ALA A 51 -0.94 -10.10 -3.83
CA ALA A 51 -0.69 -11.17 -4.80
C ALA A 51 -0.76 -12.58 -4.18
N GLY A 52 -1.01 -12.72 -2.88
CA GLY A 52 -1.03 -14.02 -2.19
C GLY A 52 0.35 -14.68 -2.06
N VAL A 53 1.43 -13.90 -2.21
CA VAL A 53 2.82 -14.36 -2.10
C VAL A 53 3.31 -14.34 -0.65
N ALA A 54 2.64 -13.58 0.23
CA ALA A 54 2.97 -13.51 1.64
C ALA A 54 2.37 -14.67 2.46
N ASP A 55 3.05 -15.07 3.54
CA ASP A 55 2.54 -16.06 4.50
C ASP A 55 1.25 -15.53 5.15
N PRO A 56 0.11 -16.26 5.06
CA PRO A 56 -1.16 -15.82 5.62
C PRO A 56 -1.17 -15.70 7.15
N ASN A 57 -0.20 -16.30 7.84
CA ASN A 57 -0.07 -16.23 9.31
C ASN A 57 0.78 -15.03 9.77
N ARG A 58 1.22 -14.16 8.86
CA ARG A 58 2.06 -12.99 9.17
C ARG A 58 1.39 -11.68 8.75
N PRO A 59 1.73 -10.55 9.39
CA PRO A 59 1.31 -9.25 8.92
C PRO A 59 1.79 -8.98 7.49
N THR A 60 1.02 -8.19 6.72
CA THR A 60 1.37 -7.72 5.37
C THR A 60 2.79 -7.14 5.30
N GLY A 61 3.20 -6.41 6.34
CA GLY A 61 4.57 -5.94 6.53
C GLY A 61 4.76 -5.41 7.94
N SER A 62 6.00 -5.49 8.43
CA SER A 62 6.41 -4.84 9.68
C SER A 62 7.65 -4.00 9.38
N PHE A 63 7.58 -2.71 9.75
CA PHE A 63 8.57 -1.72 9.36
C PHE A 63 9.03 -0.93 10.58
N MET A 64 10.33 -0.63 10.63
CA MET A 64 10.91 0.28 11.61
C MET A 64 11.58 1.43 10.85
N PHE A 65 11.03 2.63 10.97
CA PHE A 65 11.58 3.82 10.33
C PHE A 65 12.51 4.56 11.30
N LEU A 66 13.79 4.66 10.92
CA LEU A 66 14.83 5.33 11.70
C LEU A 66 15.32 6.59 10.98
N GLY A 67 15.63 7.65 11.74
CA GLY A 67 16.12 8.93 11.22
C GLY A 67 15.73 10.12 12.11
N PRO A 68 16.18 11.34 11.80
CA PRO A 68 15.84 12.54 12.58
C PRO A 68 14.35 12.89 12.47
N THR A 69 13.85 13.76 13.36
CA THR A 69 12.46 14.25 13.30
C THR A 69 12.22 15.10 12.04
N GLY A 70 10.97 15.20 11.61
CA GLY A 70 10.59 16.04 10.45
C GLY A 70 10.85 15.43 9.06
N VAL A 71 11.51 14.26 8.94
CA VAL A 71 11.85 13.66 7.62
C VAL A 71 10.73 12.87 6.95
N GLY A 72 9.50 12.86 7.50
CA GLY A 72 8.35 12.21 6.87
C GLY A 72 8.04 10.77 7.32
N LYS A 73 8.64 10.26 8.41
CA LYS A 73 8.35 8.90 8.92
C LYS A 73 6.86 8.68 9.25
N THR A 74 6.28 9.58 10.03
CA THR A 74 4.85 9.54 10.39
C THR A 74 3.96 9.85 9.20
N GLU A 75 4.43 10.73 8.30
CA GLU A 75 3.69 11.09 7.09
C GLU A 75 3.52 9.89 6.16
N LEU A 76 4.55 9.04 6.04
CA LEU A 76 4.45 7.79 5.28
C LEU A 76 3.39 6.84 5.84
N ALA A 77 3.31 6.72 7.18
CA ALA A 77 2.28 5.91 7.81
C ALA A 77 0.87 6.46 7.56
N LYS A 78 0.68 7.78 7.65
CA LYS A 78 -0.60 8.46 7.36
C LYS A 78 -1.01 8.31 5.89
N ALA A 79 -0.09 8.62 4.97
CA ALA A 79 -0.33 8.50 3.55
C ALA A 79 -0.66 7.06 3.13
N LEU A 80 0.00 6.07 3.74
CA LEU A 80 -0.33 4.66 3.53
C LEU A 80 -1.74 4.32 4.03
N ALA A 81 -2.10 4.77 5.23
CA ALA A 81 -3.42 4.52 5.80
C ALA A 81 -4.55 5.14 4.98
N GLU A 82 -4.33 6.33 4.41
CA GLU A 82 -5.30 6.98 3.52
C GLU A 82 -5.35 6.36 2.12
N PHE A 83 -4.22 5.80 1.65
CA PHE A 83 -4.16 5.16 0.35
C PHE A 83 -4.89 3.82 0.32
N LEU A 84 -4.73 2.99 1.36
CA LEU A 84 -5.30 1.64 1.43
C LEU A 84 -6.81 1.69 1.64
#